data_AF-A0ABD5EV96-F1
#
_entry.id   AF-A0ABD5EV96-F1
#
_cell.length_a   1.000
_cell.length_b   1.000
_cell.length_c   1.000
_cell.angle_alpha   90.00
_cell.angle_beta   90.00
_cell.angle_gamma   90.00
#
_symmetry.space_group_name_H-M   'P 1'
#
loop_
_entity.id
_entity.type
_entity.pdbx_description
1 polymer ?
#
loop_
_entity_poly.entity_id
_entity_poly.type
_entity_poly.pdbx_seq_one_letter_code
_entity_poly.pdbx_strand_id
1 'polypeptide(L)'
;MAHTTIKVESSIRDRLAMLAAEKGTTIAGLVGEFATHTLTQSERDEQVAKTLGVLHALSGYAPDPEQNRTADDELTRRLGGA
;
A
#
# COMPACT_ATOMS: atom_id res chain seq x y z
N MET A 1 -11.75 23.92 -0.36
CA MET A 1 -10.56 23.07 -0.55
C MET A 1 -9.67 23.73 -1.60
N ALA A 2 -8.35 23.74 -1.41
CA ALA A 2 -7.43 24.34 -2.38
C ALA A 2 -6.95 23.26 -3.36
N HIS A 3 -7.06 23.53 -4.65
CA HIS A 3 -6.49 22.67 -5.68
C HIS A 3 -5.03 23.06 -5.93
N THR A 4 -4.17 22.05 -6.07
CA THR A 4 -2.76 22.23 -6.41
C THR A 4 -2.43 21.49 -7.71
N THR A 5 -1.36 21.89 -8.37
CA THR A 5 -0.95 21.33 -9.67
C THR A 5 0.24 20.40 -9.49
N ILE A 6 0.14 19.20 -10.04
CA ILE A 6 1.24 18.23 -10.12
C ILE A 6 1.78 18.24 -11.55
N LYS A 7 3.10 18.39 -11.68
CA LYS A 7 3.77 18.26 -12.99
C LYS A 7 4.00 16.78 -13.28
N VAL A 8 3.51 16.33 -14.43
CA VAL A 8 3.70 14.97 -14.95
C VAL A 8 3.95 15.04 -16.45
N GLU A 9 4.58 13.99 -16.99
CA GLU A 9 4.69 13.81 -18.43
C GLU A 9 3.30 13.68 -19.07
N SER A 10 3.17 14.15 -20.31
CA SER A 10 1.90 14.07 -21.06
C SER A 10 1.42 12.62 -21.21
N SER A 11 2.34 11.70 -21.44
CA SER A 11 2.06 10.26 -21.53
C SER A 11 1.41 9.70 -20.26
N ILE A 12 1.85 10.16 -19.09
CA ILE A 12 1.31 9.75 -17.80
C ILE A 12 -0.09 10.32 -17.59
N ARG A 13 -0.28 11.62 -17.89
CA ARG A 13 -1.61 12.25 -17.83
C ARG A 13 -2.62 11.52 -18.72
N ASP A 14 -2.23 11.19 -19.95
CA ASP A 14 -3.11 10.54 -20.92
C ASP A 14 -3.44 9.09 -20.48
N ARG A 15 -2.46 8.39 -19.89
CA ARG A 15 -2.69 7.08 -19.26
C ARG A 15 -3.67 7.18 -18.07
N LEU A 16 -3.52 8.17 -17.20
CA LEU A 16 -4.43 8.41 -16.09
C LEU A 16 -5.84 8.76 -16.56
N ALA A 17 -5.97 9.49 -17.67
CA ALA A 17 -7.27 9.80 -18.25
C ALA A 17 -8.02 8.54 -18.69
N MET A 18 -7.34 7.60 -19.35
CA MET A 18 -7.92 6.31 -19.73
C MET A 18 -8.34 5.49 -18.50
N LEU A 19 -7.47 5.37 -17.50
CA LEU A 19 -7.77 4.63 -16.26
C LEU A 19 -8.95 5.25 -15.49
N ALA A 20 -9.03 6.58 -15.45
CA ALA A 20 -10.13 7.28 -14.82
C ALA A 20 -11.46 7.02 -15.56
N ALA A 21 -11.45 7.04 -16.90
CA ALA A 21 -12.63 6.74 -17.72
C ALA A 21 -13.12 5.30 -17.52
N GLU A 22 -12.22 4.32 -17.50
CA GLU A 22 -12.55 2.91 -17.24
C GLU A 22 -13.20 2.71 -15.85
N LYS A 23 -12.76 3.49 -14.86
CA LYS A 23 -13.28 3.47 -13.48
C LYS A 23 -14.47 4.40 -13.25
N GLY A 24 -14.94 5.12 -14.27
CA GLY A 24 -16.04 6.09 -14.14
C GLY A 24 -15.74 7.26 -13.19
N THR A 25 -14.47 7.66 -13.08
CA THR A 25 -14.00 8.73 -12.18
C THR A 25 -13.23 9.81 -12.94
N THR A 26 -12.72 10.81 -12.23
CA THR A 26 -11.81 11.84 -12.76
C THR A 26 -10.36 11.49 -12.41
N ILE A 27 -9.39 12.07 -13.11
CA ILE A 27 -7.96 11.92 -12.74
C ILE A 27 -7.73 12.33 -11.27
N ALA A 28 -8.35 13.44 -10.83
CA ALA A 28 -8.26 13.88 -9.45
C ALA A 28 -8.87 12.86 -8.48
N GLY A 29 -10.01 12.26 -8.84
CA GLY A 29 -10.65 11.19 -8.06
C GLY A 29 -9.77 9.94 -7.97
N LEU A 30 -9.17 9.51 -9.08
CA LEU A 30 -8.27 8.37 -9.14
C LEU A 30 -7.01 8.60 -8.27
N VAL A 31 -6.40 9.77 -8.37
CA VAL A 31 -5.23 10.13 -7.55
C VAL A 31 -5.60 10.27 -6.08
N GLY A 32 -6.79 10.81 -5.78
CA GLY A 32 -7.30 10.90 -4.41
C GLY A 32 -7.55 9.52 -3.80
N GLU A 33 -8.15 8.60 -4.55
CA GLU A 33 -8.33 7.21 -4.14
C GLU A 33 -6.98 6.53 -3.88
N PHE A 34 -6.03 6.69 -4.81
CA PHE A 34 -4.67 6.17 -4.65
C PHE A 34 -4.00 6.71 -3.38
N ALA A 35 -4.06 8.02 -3.14
CA ALA A 35 -3.44 8.64 -1.98
C ALA A 35 -4.10 8.22 -0.66
N THR A 36 -5.40 7.91 -0.68
CA THR A 36 -6.14 7.49 0.52
C THR A 36 -5.84 6.04 0.91
N HIS A 37 -5.61 5.17 -0.08
CA HIS A 37 -5.44 3.73 0.16
C HIS A 37 -3.99 3.26 0.12
N THR A 38 -3.09 4.05 -0.45
CA THR A 38 -1.67 3.69 -0.53
C THR A 38 -0.93 4.30 0.64
N LEU A 39 -0.61 3.46 1.63
CA LEU A 39 0.22 3.87 2.75
C LEU A 39 1.65 4.15 2.31
N THR A 40 2.24 5.19 2.88
CA THR A 40 3.69 5.43 2.83
C THR A 40 4.45 4.36 3.61
N GLN A 41 5.77 4.29 3.42
CA GLN A 41 6.59 3.35 4.20
C GLN A 41 6.46 3.57 5.71
N SER A 42 6.50 4.84 6.14
CA SER A 42 6.38 5.18 7.56
C SER A 42 5.05 4.76 8.17
N GLU A 43 3.94 4.96 7.44
CA GLU A 43 2.61 4.56 7.90
C GLU A 43 2.48 3.03 7.95
N ARG A 44 3.11 2.31 7.00
CA ARG A 44 3.18 0.85 7.06
C ARG A 44 3.95 0.37 8.28
N ASP A 45 5.10 0.99 8.57
CA ASP A 45 5.92 0.62 9.73
C ASP A 45 5.18 0.88 11.05
N GLU A 46 4.44 1.99 11.15
CA GLU A 46 3.57 2.30 12.29
C GLU A 46 2.46 1.24 12.45
N GLN A 47 1.80 0.87 11.35
CA GLN A 47 0.75 -0.14 11.37
C GLN A 47 1.29 -1.51 11.80
N VAL A 48 2.49 -1.89 11.37
CA VAL A 48 3.18 -3.11 11.81
C VAL A 48 3.45 -3.06 13.30
N ALA A 49 4.06 -1.97 13.79
CA ALA A 49 4.37 -1.81 15.22
C ALA A 49 3.11 -1.90 16.09
N LYS A 50 2.03 -1.23 15.69
CA LYS A 50 0.73 -1.29 16.38
C LYS A 50 0.17 -2.71 16.40
N THR A 51 0.22 -3.41 15.27
CA THR A 51 -0.28 -4.78 15.15
C THR A 51 0.52 -5.74 16.02
N LEU A 52 1.86 -5.65 16.01
CA LEU A 52 2.72 -6.44 16.87
C LEU A 52 2.45 -6.19 18.36
N GLY A 53 2.20 -4.94 18.75
CA GLY A 53 1.82 -4.61 20.13
C GLY A 53 0.52 -5.31 20.56
N VAL A 54 -0.50 -5.30 19.69
CA VAL A 54 -1.79 -5.98 19.95
C VAL A 54 -1.60 -7.50 20.00
N LEU A 55 -0.86 -8.09 19.06
CA LEU A 55 -0.60 -9.52 19.03
C LEU A 55 0.19 -9.98 20.26
N HIS A 56 1.21 -9.22 20.65
CA HIS A 56 1.96 -9.49 21.88
C HIS A 56 1.05 -9.45 23.12
N ALA A 57 0.16 -8.45 23.22
CA ALA A 57 -0.77 -8.36 24.34
C ALA A 57 -1.80 -9.50 24.38
N LEU A 58 -2.24 -9.99 23.22
CA LEU A 58 -3.27 -11.03 23.12
C LEU A 58 -2.72 -12.45 23.26
N SER A 59 -1.53 -12.74 22.73
CA SER A 59 -1.00 -14.10 22.64
C SER A 59 0.47 -14.25 23.07
N GLY A 60 1.13 -13.17 23.47
CA GLY A 60 2.57 -13.17 23.73
C GLY A 60 3.40 -13.28 22.46
N TYR A 61 2.80 -13.11 21.28
CA TYR A 61 3.49 -13.23 20.00
C TYR A 61 4.55 -12.13 19.85
N ALA A 62 5.82 -12.56 19.80
CA ALA A 62 6.99 -11.71 19.59
C ALA A 62 7.93 -12.43 18.60
N PRO A 63 7.67 -12.33 17.29
CA PRO A 63 8.49 -12.99 16.29
C PRO A 63 9.85 -12.30 16.19
N ASP A 64 10.90 -13.09 16.00
CA ASP A 64 12.20 -12.55 15.63
C ASP A 64 12.29 -12.30 14.10
N PRO A 65 13.28 -11.50 13.64
CA PRO A 65 13.42 -11.18 12.22
C PRO A 65 13.71 -12.38 11.30
N GLU A 66 14.32 -13.46 11.79
CA GLU A 66 14.59 -14.68 11.01
C GLU A 66 13.31 -15.49 10.82
N GLN A 67 12.48 -15.58 11.86
CA GLN A 67 11.17 -16.23 11.81
C GLN A 67 10.23 -15.54 10.81
N ASN A 68 10.20 -14.21 10.81
CA ASN A 68 9.41 -13.44 9.84
C ASN A 68 9.89 -13.71 8.40
N ARG A 69 11.21 -13.65 8.15
CA ARG A 69 11.75 -13.98 6.82
C ARG A 69 11.40 -15.38 6.37
N THR A 70 11.54 -16.36 7.26
CA THR A 70 11.18 -17.75 6.96
C THR A 70 9.69 -17.89 6.63
N ALA A 71 8.82 -17.18 7.37
CA ALA A 71 7.39 -17.17 7.13
C ALA A 71 7.02 -16.51 5.79
N ASP A 72 7.70 -15.41 5.43
CA ASP A 72 7.51 -14.70 4.16
C ASP A 72 7.96 -15.53 2.95
N ASP A 73 9.11 -16.20 3.06
CA ASP A 73 9.62 -17.13 2.03
C ASP A 73 8.65 -18.30 1.82
N GLU A 74 8.14 -18.85 2.93
CA GLU A 74 7.15 -19.93 2.91
C GLU A 74 5.81 -19.50 2.31
N LEU A 75 5.34 -18.29 2.64
CA LEU A 75 4.15 -17.68 2.02
C LEU A 75 4.34 -17.52 0.51
N THR A 76 5.50 -17.00 0.10
CA THR A 76 5.85 -16.81 -1.31
C THR A 76 5.85 -18.13 -2.07
N ARG A 77 6.43 -19.19 -1.48
CA ARG A 77 6.41 -20.54 -2.06
C ARG A 77 4.98 -21.08 -2.24
N ARG A 78 4.10 -20.88 -1.24
CA ARG A 78 2.72 -21.41 -1.24
C ARG A 78 1.77 -20.65 -2.15
N LEU A 79 1.94 -19.34 -2.29
CA LEU A 79 1.18 -18.51 -3.22
C LEU A 79 1.62 -18.71 -4.68
N GLY A 80 2.54 -19.65 -4.92
CA GLY A 80 3.06 -19.96 -6.24
C GLY A 80 3.92 -18.81 -6.74
N GLY A 81 5.04 -18.56 -6.04
CA GLY A 81 6.02 -17.54 -6.40
C GLY A 81 6.12 -17.33 -7.91
N ALA A 82 5.95 -16.07 -8.31
CA ALA A 82 5.84 -15.58 -9.69
C ALA A 82 6.66 -16.35 -10.74
#